data_AF-A0A1I0NL27-F1
#
_entry.id   AF-A0A1I0NL27-F1
#
_cell.length_a   1.000
_cell.length_b   1.000
_cell.length_c   1.000
_cell.angle_alpha   90.00
_cell.angle_beta   90.00
_cell.angle_gamma   90.00
#
_symmetry.space_group_name_H-M   'P 1'
#
loop_
_entity.id
_entity.type
_entity.pdbx_description
1 polymer ?
#
loop_
_entity_poly.entity_id
_entity_poly.type
_entity_poly.pdbx_seq_one_letter_code
_entity_poly.pdbx_strand_id
1 'polypeptide(L)'
;MNKATTKPTKAEVDRKRKLAYTLFVENGFEQKVIAEVTGISEQSISKWKTAGNWIDDKNEARMGFEQQRRRLRNMISTQLTLIEKRKPPFNVPDSKEGDTLSKLADAARKLQTELSFAHKADAGKLFVNFIQTVHGQEKAIQIVDLWHEFLMSTT
;
A
#
# COMPACT_ATOMS: atom_id res chain seq x y z
N MET A 1 22.90 -9.71 -37.22
CA MET A 1 22.79 -10.90 -36.34
C MET A 1 21.44 -10.84 -35.63
N ASN A 2 20.48 -11.67 -36.03
CA ASN A 2 19.18 -11.79 -35.37
C ASN A 2 19.38 -12.41 -33.98
N LYS A 3 19.07 -11.67 -32.91
CA LYS A 3 18.96 -12.26 -31.57
C LYS A 3 17.69 -13.13 -31.57
N ALA A 4 17.87 -14.43 -31.67
CA ALA A 4 16.80 -15.39 -31.43
C ALA A 4 16.29 -15.17 -29.99
N THR A 5 15.09 -14.61 -29.87
CA THR A 5 14.38 -14.51 -28.59
C THR A 5 13.91 -15.90 -28.21
N THR A 6 14.70 -16.57 -27.37
CA THR A 6 14.32 -17.83 -26.73
C THR A 6 13.02 -17.62 -25.96
N LYS A 7 12.04 -18.50 -26.21
CA LYS A 7 10.73 -18.48 -25.54
C LYS A 7 10.96 -18.59 -24.03
N PRO A 8 10.37 -17.71 -23.20
CA PRO A 8 10.57 -17.74 -21.75
C PRO A 8 10.10 -19.07 -21.15
N THR A 9 10.84 -19.58 -20.17
CA THR A 9 10.52 -20.82 -19.47
C THR A 9 9.25 -20.67 -18.62
N LYS A 10 8.55 -21.77 -18.34
CA LYS A 10 7.33 -21.76 -17.51
C LYS A 10 7.57 -21.11 -16.13
N ALA A 11 8.71 -21.39 -15.52
CA ALA A 11 9.10 -20.82 -14.23
C ALA A 11 9.28 -19.30 -14.27
N GLU A 12 9.85 -18.76 -15.36
CA GLU A 12 10.00 -17.31 -15.55
C GLU A 12 8.64 -16.62 -15.74
N VAL A 13 7.72 -17.27 -16.48
CA VAL A 13 6.36 -16.76 -16.66
C VAL A 13 5.59 -16.77 -15.34
N ASP A 14 5.70 -17.82 -14.54
CA ASP A 14 5.04 -17.90 -13.22
C ASP A 14 5.60 -16.85 -12.25
N ARG A 15 6.92 -16.61 -12.26
CA ARG A 15 7.54 -15.54 -11.47
C ARG A 15 7.02 -14.17 -11.89
N LYS A 16 6.94 -13.90 -13.20
CA LYS A 16 6.39 -12.64 -13.73
C LYS A 16 4.91 -12.47 -13.44
N ARG A 17 4.14 -13.57 -13.42
CA ARG A 17 2.72 -13.57 -13.03
C ARG A 17 2.53 -13.21 -11.56
N LYS A 18 3.35 -13.78 -10.65
CA LYS A 18 3.33 -13.42 -9.22
C LYS A 18 3.69 -11.95 -9.01
N LEU A 19 4.72 -11.47 -9.70
CA LEU A 19 5.09 -10.05 -9.65
C LEU A 19 3.95 -9.15 -10.16
N ALA A 20 3.31 -9.50 -11.27
CA ALA A 20 2.16 -8.76 -11.80
C ALA A 20 0.96 -8.76 -10.84
N TYR A 21 0.71 -9.87 -10.13
CA TYR A 21 -0.33 -9.96 -9.09
C TYR A 21 -0.06 -8.96 -7.97
N THR A 22 1.12 -9.03 -7.37
CA THR A 22 1.52 -8.11 -6.28
C THR A 22 1.39 -6.66 -6.73
N LEU A 23 1.93 -6.31 -7.90
CA LEU A 23 1.83 -4.95 -8.43
C LEU A 23 0.38 -4.49 -8.64
N PHE A 24 -0.51 -5.36 -9.11
CA PHE A 24 -1.89 -4.99 -9.39
C PHE A 24 -2.78 -4.96 -8.14
N VAL A 25 -2.71 -6.01 -7.33
CA VAL A 25 -3.59 -6.29 -6.18
C VAL A 25 -3.13 -5.57 -4.93
N GLU A 26 -1.85 -5.73 -4.57
CA GLU A 26 -1.29 -5.23 -3.33
C GLU A 26 -0.83 -3.77 -3.48
N ASN A 27 -0.13 -3.45 -4.57
CA ASN A 27 0.43 -2.11 -4.79
C ASN A 27 -0.48 -1.19 -5.61
N GLY A 28 -1.49 -1.75 -6.29
CA GLY A 28 -2.52 -0.98 -6.98
C GLY A 28 -2.14 -0.39 -8.34
N PHE A 29 -0.99 -0.74 -8.93
CA PHE A 29 -0.52 -0.22 -10.22
C PHE A 29 -1.48 -0.51 -11.38
N GLU A 30 -1.44 0.37 -12.38
CA GLU A 30 -2.16 0.19 -13.63
C GLU A 30 -1.53 -0.89 -14.52
N GLN A 31 -2.37 -1.57 -15.30
CA GLN A 31 -1.97 -2.68 -16.16
C GLN A 31 -0.87 -2.31 -17.16
N LYS A 32 -0.92 -1.08 -17.69
CA LYS A 32 0.09 -0.54 -18.61
C LYS A 32 1.47 -0.47 -17.95
N VAL A 33 1.55 0.08 -16.74
CA VAL A 33 2.79 0.17 -15.96
C VAL A 33 3.32 -1.23 -15.65
N ILE A 34 2.44 -2.17 -15.28
CA ILE A 34 2.84 -3.56 -15.00
C ILE A 34 3.39 -4.25 -16.25
N ALA A 35 2.82 -3.98 -17.43
CA ALA A 35 3.32 -4.53 -18.69
C ALA A 35 4.73 -4.03 -19.01
N GLU A 36 4.98 -2.74 -18.82
CA GLU A 36 6.30 -2.12 -18.99
C GLU A 36 7.33 -2.69 -18.00
N VAL A 37 6.96 -2.83 -16.71
CA VAL A 37 7.86 -3.35 -15.65
C VAL A 37 8.16 -4.84 -15.81
N THR A 38 7.19 -5.65 -16.20
CA THR A 38 7.35 -7.12 -16.26
C THR A 38 7.76 -7.62 -17.65
N GLY A 39 7.62 -6.78 -18.68
CA GLY A 39 7.78 -7.15 -20.09
C GLY A 39 6.73 -8.17 -20.57
N ILE A 40 5.61 -8.32 -19.85
CA ILE A 40 4.47 -9.16 -20.22
C ILE A 40 3.44 -8.29 -20.92
N SER A 41 2.81 -8.80 -21.99
CA SER A 41 1.77 -8.04 -22.68
C SER A 41 0.56 -7.77 -21.77
N GLU A 42 -0.03 -6.58 -21.93
CA GLU A 42 -1.27 -6.18 -21.25
C GLU A 42 -2.39 -7.22 -21.41
N GLN A 43 -2.51 -7.84 -22.59
CA GLN A 43 -3.49 -8.90 -22.83
C GLN A 43 -3.26 -10.13 -21.93
N SER A 44 -2.00 -10.51 -21.69
CA SER A 44 -1.69 -11.65 -20.82
C SER A 44 -2.00 -11.32 -19.35
N ILE A 45 -1.72 -10.10 -18.92
CA ILE A 45 -2.07 -9.61 -17.59
C ILE A 45 -3.59 -9.56 -17.42
N SER A 46 -4.33 -9.07 -18.43
CA SER A 46 -5.79 -9.04 -18.43
C SER A 46 -6.38 -10.45 -18.30
N LYS A 47 -5.83 -11.44 -19.02
CA LYS A 47 -6.23 -12.86 -18.86
C LYS A 47 -6.00 -13.36 -17.44
N TRP A 48 -4.86 -13.05 -16.83
CA TRP A 48 -4.57 -13.48 -15.45
C TRP A 48 -5.49 -12.83 -14.43
N LYS A 49 -5.78 -11.53 -14.60
CA LYS A 49 -6.73 -10.80 -13.75
C LYS A 49 -8.11 -11.44 -13.76
N THR A 50 -8.62 -11.74 -14.95
CA THR A 50 -9.95 -12.35 -15.10
C THR A 50 -9.96 -13.81 -14.62
N ALA A 51 -8.92 -14.58 -14.91
CA ALA A 51 -8.85 -15.99 -14.50
C ALA A 51 -8.59 -16.18 -12.99
N GLY A 52 -8.04 -15.17 -12.32
CA GLY A 52 -7.64 -15.24 -10.92
C GLY A 52 -8.42 -14.34 -9.98
N ASN A 53 -9.49 -13.67 -10.42
CA ASN A 53 -10.29 -12.73 -9.62
C ASN A 53 -9.49 -11.61 -8.93
N TRP A 54 -8.41 -11.14 -9.56
CA TRP A 54 -7.49 -10.16 -8.95
C TRP A 54 -8.17 -8.81 -8.61
N ILE A 55 -9.29 -8.49 -9.25
CA ILE A 55 -10.06 -7.29 -8.94
C ILE A 55 -10.72 -7.43 -7.57
N ASP A 56 -11.28 -8.59 -7.27
CA ASP A 56 -11.92 -8.86 -5.99
C ASP A 56 -10.89 -8.92 -4.87
N ASP A 57 -9.75 -9.57 -5.10
CA ASP A 57 -8.63 -9.58 -4.14
C ASP A 57 -8.15 -8.15 -3.82
N LYS A 58 -8.03 -7.30 -4.85
CA LYS A 58 -7.64 -5.88 -4.70
C LYS A 58 -8.68 -5.12 -3.89
N ASN A 59 -9.95 -5.38 -4.15
CA ASN A 59 -11.06 -4.75 -3.43
C ASN A 59 -11.08 -5.21 -1.98
N GLU A 60 -10.88 -6.50 -1.70
CA GLU A 60 -10.87 -7.06 -0.35
C GLU A 60 -9.72 -6.51 0.51
N ALA A 61 -8.52 -6.44 -0.07
CA ALA A 61 -7.37 -5.81 0.58
C ALA A 61 -7.66 -4.35 0.98
N ARG A 62 -8.35 -3.58 0.12
CA ARG A 62 -8.74 -2.19 0.40
C ARG A 62 -9.90 -2.10 1.40
N MET A 63 -10.86 -3.01 1.32
CA MET A 63 -12.03 -3.07 2.21
C MET A 63 -11.62 -3.29 3.67
N GLY A 64 -10.59 -4.11 3.94
CA GLY A 64 -10.10 -4.35 5.30
C GLY A 64 -9.66 -3.07 6.02
N PHE A 65 -8.95 -2.18 5.32
CA PHE A 65 -8.51 -0.89 5.88
C PHE A 65 -9.67 0.09 6.06
N GLU A 66 -10.56 0.19 5.08
CA GLU A 66 -11.74 1.05 5.18
C GLU A 66 -12.69 0.62 6.30
N GLN A 67 -12.83 -0.69 6.52
CA GLN A 67 -13.63 -1.22 7.60
C GLN A 67 -13.04 -0.83 8.97
N GLN A 68 -11.73 -0.96 9.15
CA GLN A 68 -11.05 -0.55 10.39
C GLN A 68 -11.18 0.96 10.62
N ARG A 69 -11.01 1.77 9.58
CA ARG A 69 -11.19 3.23 9.64
C ARG A 69 -12.62 3.62 10.03
N ARG A 70 -13.62 2.94 9.46
CA ARG A 70 -15.03 3.14 9.82
C ARG A 70 -15.28 2.80 11.29
N ARG A 71 -14.69 1.72 11.81
CA ARG A 71 -14.80 1.36 13.24
C ARG A 71 -14.26 2.46 14.14
N LEU A 72 -13.07 3.00 13.85
CA LEU A 72 -12.49 4.11 14.65
C LEU A 72 -13.37 5.37 14.63
N ARG A 73 -13.90 5.75 13.46
CA ARG A 73 -14.84 6.89 13.37
C ARG A 73 -16.14 6.67 14.14
N ASN A 74 -16.65 5.44 14.14
CA ASN A 74 -17.82 5.09 14.95
C ASN A 74 -17.53 5.21 16.45
N MET A 75 -16.33 4.83 16.91
CA MET A 75 -15.93 5.00 18.31
C MET A 75 -15.87 6.47 18.70
N ILE A 76 -15.28 7.33 17.85
CA ILE A 76 -15.26 8.79 18.04
C ILE A 76 -16.69 9.32 18.17
N SER A 77 -17.56 8.98 17.21
CA SER A 77 -18.96 9.43 17.22
C SER A 77 -19.70 8.98 18.49
N THR A 78 -19.48 7.73 18.93
CA THR A 78 -20.10 7.20 20.14
C THR A 78 -19.66 7.97 21.39
N GLN A 79 -18.35 8.26 21.53
CA GLN A 79 -17.84 9.05 22.65
C GLN A 79 -18.41 10.47 22.66
N LEU A 80 -18.43 11.16 21.50
CA LEU A 80 -18.99 12.51 21.40
C LEU A 80 -20.46 12.54 21.81
N THR A 81 -21.26 11.59 21.33
CA THR A 81 -22.68 11.47 21.72
C THR A 81 -22.87 11.23 23.23
N LEU A 82 -21.96 10.51 23.90
CA LEU A 82 -22.02 10.33 25.35
C LEU A 82 -21.68 11.62 26.12
N ILE A 83 -20.73 12.40 25.61
CA ILE A 83 -20.34 13.70 26.18
C ILE A 83 -21.48 14.71 26.02
N GLU A 84 -22.08 14.79 24.83
CA GLU A 84 -23.19 15.71 24.53
C GLU A 84 -24.43 15.47 25.40
N LYS A 85 -24.66 14.25 25.87
CA LYS A 85 -25.78 13.90 26.75
C LYS A 85 -25.64 14.40 28.19
N ARG A 86 -24.47 14.92 28.57
CA ARG A 86 -24.24 15.43 29.93
C ARG A 86 -24.93 16.78 30.13
N LYS A 87 -25.19 17.13 31.39
CA LYS A 87 -25.74 18.44 31.72
C LYS A 87 -24.65 19.51 31.63
N PRO A 88 -24.96 20.73 31.16
CA PRO A 88 -24.03 21.86 31.24
C PRO A 88 -23.55 22.09 32.69
N PRO A 89 -22.27 22.46 32.89
CA PRO A 89 -21.24 22.74 31.87
C PRO A 89 -20.45 21.49 31.43
N PHE A 90 -20.84 20.28 31.84
CA PHE A 90 -20.08 19.05 31.63
C PHE A 90 -20.28 18.40 30.24
N ASN A 91 -20.99 19.05 29.33
CA ASN A 91 -21.24 18.59 27.96
C ASN A 91 -20.07 18.86 27.00
N VAL A 92 -18.85 18.88 27.53
CA VAL A 92 -17.60 19.04 26.81
C VAL A 92 -16.63 17.95 27.24
N PRO A 93 -15.64 17.57 26.41
CA PRO A 93 -14.68 16.55 26.77
C PRO A 93 -13.85 16.96 27.99
N ASP A 94 -13.61 16.02 28.91
CA ASP A 94 -12.56 16.19 29.91
C ASP A 94 -11.16 15.91 29.32
N SER A 95 -10.11 16.08 30.12
CA SER A 95 -8.73 15.89 29.63
C SER A 95 -8.43 14.45 29.14
N LYS A 96 -9.03 13.42 29.76
CA LYS A 96 -8.83 12.02 29.35
C LYS A 96 -9.59 11.72 28.06
N GLU A 97 -10.78 12.29 27.92
CA GLU A 97 -11.61 12.15 26.74
C GLU A 97 -11.02 12.89 25.54
N GLY A 98 -10.51 14.10 25.76
CA GLY A 98 -9.76 14.85 24.76
C GLY A 98 -8.56 14.07 24.24
N ASP A 99 -7.76 13.48 25.13
CA ASP A 99 -6.62 12.61 24.74
C ASP A 99 -7.08 11.37 23.96
N THR A 100 -8.15 10.70 24.40
CA THR A 100 -8.70 9.51 23.72
C THR A 100 -9.23 9.85 22.33
N LEU A 101 -10.01 10.93 22.20
CA LEU A 101 -10.57 11.40 20.94
C LEU A 101 -9.45 11.80 19.97
N SER A 102 -8.42 12.49 20.46
CA SER A 102 -7.24 12.85 19.66
C SER A 102 -6.53 11.61 19.13
N LYS A 103 -6.29 10.60 19.97
CA LYS A 103 -5.66 9.33 19.57
C LYS A 103 -6.50 8.55 18.56
N LEU A 104 -7.81 8.51 18.72
CA LEU A 104 -8.70 7.82 17.77
C LEU A 104 -8.74 8.56 16.42
N ALA A 105 -8.78 9.90 16.44
CA ALA A 105 -8.73 10.71 15.23
C ALA A 105 -7.38 10.54 14.52
N ASP A 106 -6.28 10.54 15.27
CA ASP A 106 -4.95 10.26 14.75
C ASP A 106 -4.83 8.85 14.18
N ALA A 107 -5.36 7.83 14.85
CA ALA A 107 -5.38 6.46 14.35
C ALA A 107 -6.21 6.33 13.06
N ALA A 108 -7.35 7.02 12.96
CA ALA A 108 -8.17 7.04 11.74
C ALA A 108 -7.45 7.77 10.58
N ARG A 109 -6.75 8.87 10.87
CA ARG A 109 -5.89 9.60 9.92
C ARG A 109 -4.69 8.75 9.51
N LYS A 110 -4.06 8.04 10.44
CA LYS A 110 -2.96 7.10 10.17
C LYS A 110 -3.40 5.94 9.30
N LEU A 111 -4.58 5.36 9.50
CA LEU A 111 -5.12 4.39 8.53
C LEU A 111 -5.35 5.00 7.14
N GLN A 112 -5.45 6.33 7.02
CA GLN A 112 -5.47 7.05 5.74
C GLN A 112 -4.06 7.43 5.23
N THR A 113 -3.08 7.67 6.11
CA THR A 113 -1.75 8.26 5.78
C THR A 113 -0.54 7.35 6.06
N GLU A 114 -0.54 6.53 7.11
CA GLU A 114 0.51 5.51 7.39
C GLU A 114 0.58 4.44 6.29
N LEU A 115 -0.50 4.25 5.51
CA LEU A 115 -0.44 3.52 4.24
C LEU A 115 0.51 4.15 3.20
N SER A 116 0.87 5.44 3.31
CA SER A 116 1.56 6.19 2.25
C SER A 116 2.97 6.67 2.54
N PHE A 117 3.49 6.69 3.77
CA PHE A 117 4.86 7.16 4.04
C PHE A 117 5.67 6.24 4.95
N ALA A 118 5.14 5.85 6.12
CA ALA A 118 5.83 4.93 7.03
C ALA A 118 6.02 3.54 6.40
N HIS A 119 4.97 2.98 5.79
CA HIS A 119 5.09 1.75 4.99
C HIS A 119 6.01 1.91 3.77
N LYS A 120 6.04 3.09 3.15
CA LYS A 120 6.98 3.35 2.06
C LYS A 120 8.41 3.29 2.60
N ALA A 121 8.74 4.02 3.66
CA ALA A 121 10.09 4.06 4.23
C ALA A 121 10.57 2.68 4.71
N ASP A 122 9.71 1.93 5.41
CA ASP A 122 10.04 0.57 5.87
C ASP A 122 10.18 -0.42 4.71
N ALA A 123 9.29 -0.37 3.72
CA ALA A 123 9.42 -1.18 2.50
C ALA A 123 10.66 -0.80 1.68
N GLY A 124 10.97 0.49 1.58
CA GLY A 124 12.16 1.02 0.93
C GLY A 124 13.42 0.51 1.60
N LYS A 125 13.47 0.51 2.95
CA LYS A 125 14.60 -0.04 3.71
C LYS A 125 14.76 -1.54 3.49
N LEU A 126 13.67 -2.30 3.54
CA LEU A 126 13.69 -3.74 3.25
C LEU A 126 14.14 -4.03 1.81
N PHE A 127 13.68 -3.24 0.85
CA PHE A 127 14.04 -3.37 -0.56
C PHE A 127 15.51 -2.99 -0.82
N VAL A 128 15.99 -1.89 -0.26
CA VAL A 128 17.40 -1.48 -0.33
C VAL A 128 18.31 -2.54 0.29
N ASN A 129 17.94 -3.10 1.44
CA ASN A 129 18.68 -4.20 2.06
C ASN A 129 18.72 -5.45 1.17
N PHE A 130 17.61 -5.78 0.51
CA PHE A 130 17.58 -6.87 -0.48
C PHE A 130 18.51 -6.59 -1.67
N ILE A 131 18.46 -5.38 -2.25
CA ILE A 131 19.35 -5.00 -3.36
C ILE A 131 20.81 -5.04 -2.93
N GLN A 132 21.13 -4.54 -1.74
CA GLN A 132 22.47 -4.60 -1.17
C GLN A 132 22.97 -6.04 -1.05
N THR A 133 22.11 -6.94 -0.57
CA THR A 133 22.45 -8.36 -0.36
C THR A 133 22.60 -9.14 -1.67
N VAL A 134 21.70 -8.92 -2.65
CA VAL A 134 21.62 -9.74 -3.87
C VAL A 134 22.38 -9.14 -5.05
N HIS A 135 22.50 -7.82 -5.10
CA HIS A 135 23.07 -7.09 -6.24
C HIS A 135 24.26 -6.19 -5.88
N GLY A 136 24.65 -6.13 -4.60
CA GLY A 136 25.82 -5.41 -4.13
C GLY A 136 25.58 -3.94 -3.82
N GLN A 137 26.57 -3.33 -3.16
CA GLN A 137 26.51 -1.98 -2.58
C GLN A 137 26.25 -0.88 -3.62
N GLU A 138 26.90 -0.96 -4.78
CA GLU A 138 26.82 0.06 -5.82
C GLU A 138 25.39 0.23 -6.35
N LYS A 139 24.69 -0.89 -6.59
CA LYS A 139 23.30 -0.85 -7.04
C LYS A 139 22.33 -0.40 -5.95
N ALA A 140 22.62 -0.71 -4.69
CA ALA A 140 21.83 -0.25 -3.57
C ALA A 140 21.87 1.28 -3.44
N ILE A 141 23.04 1.91 -3.65
CA ILE A 141 23.20 3.38 -3.63
C ILE A 141 22.32 4.03 -4.70
N GLN A 142 22.38 3.55 -5.95
CA GLN A 142 21.55 4.08 -7.05
C GLN A 142 20.04 4.01 -6.74
N ILE A 143 19.60 2.91 -6.11
CA ILE A 143 18.18 2.74 -5.72
C ILE A 143 17.81 3.62 -4.53
N VAL A 144 18.72 3.88 -3.60
CA VAL A 144 18.50 4.83 -2.48
C VAL A 144 18.31 6.24 -2.98
N ASP A 145 19.09 6.67 -3.98
CA ASP A 145 18.98 8.02 -4.56
C ASP A 145 17.61 8.21 -5.24
N LEU A 146 17.21 7.24 -6.08
CA LEU A 146 15.87 7.24 -6.71
C LEU A 146 14.73 7.17 -5.67
N TRP A 147 14.94 6.42 -4.59
CA TRP A 147 14.00 6.33 -3.49
C TRP A 147 13.86 7.67 -2.75
N HIS A 148 14.97 8.38 -2.53
CA HIS A 148 14.97 9.71 -1.93
C HIS A 148 14.26 10.74 -2.80
N GLU A 149 14.54 10.77 -4.11
CA GLU A 149 13.85 11.62 -5.09
C GLU A 149 12.34 11.38 -5.09
N PHE A 150 11.92 10.11 -5.08
CA PHE A 150 10.52 9.74 -4.97
C PHE A 150 9.86 10.28 -3.71
N LEU A 151 10.51 10.15 -2.54
CA LEU A 151 9.98 10.68 -1.28
C LEU A 151 9.83 12.21 -1.34
N MET A 152 10.85 12.91 -1.84
CA MET A 152 10.85 14.37 -1.96
C MET A 152 9.79 14.89 -2.93
N SER A 153 9.44 14.13 -3.98
CA SER A 153 8.37 14.48 -4.92
C SER A 153 6.95 14.31 -4.36
N THR A 154 6.81 13.54 -3.27
CA THR A 154 5.50 13.23 -2.65
C THR A 154 5.20 14.03 -1.40
N THR A 155 6.07 14.99 -1.06
CA THR A 155 5.92 15.94 0.06
C THR A 155 5.43 17.28 -0.47
#